data_AF-A0A3L7SMV3-F1
#
_entry.id   AF-A0A3L7SMV3-F1
#
_cell.length_a   1.000
_cell.length_b   1.000
_cell.length_c   1.000
_cell.angle_alpha   90.00
_cell.angle_beta   90.00
_cell.angle_gamma   90.00
#
_symmetry.space_group_name_H-M   'P 1'
#
loop_
_entity.id
_entity.type
_entity.pdbx_description
1 polymer ?
#
loop_
_entity_poly.entity_id
_entity_poly.type
_entity_poly.pdbx_seq_one_letter_code
_entity_poly.pdbx_strand_id
1 'polypeptide(L)'
;MTPKPDCCDIVREPVAVAPCRLGGPAPRRLAASIGGMLLACLPLGPAFPQEPEARRGTTPQPQNAASGEDPAALAAREQQLLAQYRELEKTFLRLADLLAASDPRRAAVLRSVFEQARDQEVGGRLDTIVQLLEKGQLLKAGTTQASAIEQLRELLTLLEAGDSDRHLANSKEEVKQFLARVSKLIAKQRDIEGSTEAGAREAQLLDRQNALAGETSDLSRELGGFAKRMEVRDAGGEPVKAGKEAEDGPNGDPAEEGEPGAPKGENQPPQEGQPAGEKPAGKPGDQPSEADGGKPGEGEPQPGEGEPAGEGKPDSGEGEKGGSTKPSQGGEPAEGKGSGDSPQEPNDAGQQPEGDDESSRAKRTQNRLEAAAERMRRAEEGIEKAKRRDARQEQEKAIEELETARAELEEILRQMREQEVERLLVQLETRLRAMLRAEKAVLAAAEKIAAEPTAGRERERELEAARLGREQTAIGAEAAKALTLVRDDGSAVAIPEALEQVRDDATQAAARLGRGDVGGTTRGIVQDIVSSLEEMVAALEKAQREEQQQQKGSAGGRPAEPGEQPLVDKLSELKMIRSLQMRVNTRTRRFAQVLGEGAEQAEEPELLDAVRRLSDRQRKIERAAHDIVTGLTE
;
A
#
# COMPACT_ATOMS: atom_id res chain seq x y z
N MET A 1 4.88 -60.81 -35.60
CA MET A 1 6.30 -60.97 -35.97
C MET A 1 7.11 -59.93 -35.20
N THR A 2 7.62 -60.35 -34.06
CA THR A 2 8.82 -59.84 -33.36
C THR A 2 10.06 -60.02 -34.27
N PRO A 3 11.23 -59.34 -34.07
CA PRO A 3 11.91 -59.33 -32.77
C PRO A 3 12.68 -58.07 -32.32
N LYS A 4 12.93 -58.07 -31.01
CA LYS A 4 13.98 -57.36 -30.26
C LYS A 4 15.39 -57.71 -30.77
N PRO A 5 16.43 -57.07 -30.18
CA PRO A 5 17.30 -57.86 -29.31
C PRO A 5 17.55 -57.25 -27.92
N ASP A 6 17.73 -58.17 -26.98
CA ASP A 6 18.04 -58.04 -25.56
C ASP A 6 19.54 -57.75 -25.31
N CYS A 7 19.85 -56.95 -24.27
CA CYS A 7 20.53 -57.30 -23.00
C CYS A 7 21.80 -58.17 -23.05
N CYS A 8 22.86 -57.67 -22.38
CA CYS A 8 23.84 -58.34 -21.50
C CYS A 8 25.16 -57.52 -21.50
N ASP A 9 26.00 -57.39 -20.48
CA ASP A 9 25.96 -57.53 -19.02
C ASP A 9 27.44 -57.34 -18.54
N ILE A 10 27.67 -56.85 -17.30
CA ILE A 10 28.88 -57.09 -16.44
C ILE A 10 30.17 -56.30 -16.83
N VAL A 11 30.90 -55.51 -16.00
CA VAL A 11 31.64 -55.71 -14.72
C VAL A 11 31.96 -54.29 -14.14
N ARG A 12 31.56 -53.89 -12.90
CA ARG A 12 32.29 -53.98 -11.61
C ARG A 12 33.66 -53.24 -11.52
N GLU A 13 33.72 -52.06 -10.88
CA GLU A 13 34.38 -51.80 -9.57
C GLU A 13 34.53 -50.29 -9.23
N PRO A 14 34.62 -49.93 -7.93
CA PRO A 14 34.49 -48.57 -7.41
C PRO A 14 35.84 -47.92 -7.06
N VAL A 15 35.96 -46.60 -7.20
CA VAL A 15 37.07 -45.82 -6.62
C VAL A 15 36.55 -45.00 -5.44
N ALA A 16 36.91 -45.43 -4.25
CA ALA A 16 36.82 -44.70 -3.00
C ALA A 16 38.21 -44.18 -2.61
N VAL A 17 38.35 -42.87 -2.38
CA VAL A 17 39.44 -42.23 -1.63
C VAL A 17 38.81 -41.00 -0.94
N ALA A 18 38.30 -41.15 0.28
CA ALA A 18 38.94 -40.87 1.57
C ALA A 18 38.58 -39.46 2.12
N PRO A 19 38.01 -39.37 3.35
CA PRO A 19 37.62 -38.11 3.99
C PRO A 19 38.73 -37.60 4.92
N CYS A 20 39.10 -36.33 4.81
CA CYS A 20 40.01 -35.69 5.76
C CYS A 20 39.26 -35.32 7.05
N ARG A 21 39.56 -36.05 8.12
CA ARG A 21 39.33 -35.69 9.52
C ARG A 21 40.45 -34.76 10.01
N LEU A 22 40.08 -33.61 10.57
CA LEU A 22 40.82 -32.85 11.59
C LEU A 22 39.72 -32.33 12.54
N GLY A 23 39.58 -32.69 13.82
CA GLY A 23 40.62 -32.91 14.82
C GLY A 23 40.79 -31.61 15.61
N GLY A 24 39.91 -31.35 16.60
CA GLY A 24 40.05 -30.20 17.52
C GLY A 24 41.32 -30.26 18.37
N PRO A 25 41.66 -29.19 19.11
CA PRO A 25 41.12 -29.11 20.48
C PRO A 25 40.85 -27.68 21.01
N ALA A 26 39.80 -27.55 21.84
CA ALA A 26 39.84 -26.64 22.99
C ALA A 26 40.62 -27.36 24.12
N PRO A 27 41.33 -26.66 25.04
CA PRO A 27 40.63 -26.20 26.25
C PRO A 27 41.26 -25.01 27.01
N ARG A 28 40.46 -24.43 27.92
CA ARG A 28 40.78 -24.02 29.31
C ARG A 28 40.40 -22.59 29.69
N ARG A 29 39.36 -22.57 30.52
CA ARG A 29 39.10 -21.61 31.59
C ARG A 29 40.30 -21.53 32.54
N LEU A 30 40.58 -20.32 33.04
CA LEU A 30 41.30 -20.11 34.29
C LEU A 30 40.65 -18.92 35.01
N ALA A 31 40.03 -19.25 36.13
CA ALA A 31 39.62 -18.30 37.16
C ALA A 31 40.82 -18.04 38.08
N ALA A 32 41.00 -16.80 38.53
CA ALA A 32 41.67 -16.51 39.79
C ALA A 32 41.19 -15.16 40.33
N SER A 33 40.74 -15.21 41.57
CA SER A 33 40.25 -14.15 42.45
C SER A 33 41.38 -13.75 43.43
N ILE A 34 41.15 -12.64 44.17
CA ILE A 34 41.85 -12.20 45.41
C ILE A 34 43.21 -11.50 45.15
N GLY A 35 43.54 -10.33 45.68
CA GLY A 35 42.92 -9.41 46.63
C GLY A 35 43.99 -8.45 47.17
N GLY A 36 43.57 -7.22 47.54
CA GLY A 36 44.17 -6.35 48.57
C GLY A 36 45.61 -5.85 48.42
N MET A 37 45.79 -4.52 48.37
CA MET A 37 46.28 -3.71 49.51
C MET A 37 47.05 -2.43 49.09
N LEU A 38 46.43 -1.29 49.44
CA LEU A 38 46.97 0.01 49.90
C LEU A 38 48.11 0.77 49.17
N LEU A 39 47.73 2.01 48.79
CA LEU A 39 48.29 3.32 49.17
C LEU A 39 49.67 3.78 48.64
N ALA A 40 49.66 4.77 47.73
CA ALA A 40 50.10 6.16 47.95
C ALA A 40 50.81 6.83 46.74
N CYS A 41 50.32 8.03 46.40
CA CYS A 41 51.01 9.19 45.80
C CYS A 41 51.65 9.12 44.40
N LEU A 42 50.99 9.74 43.39
CA LEU A 42 51.49 10.77 42.45
C LEU A 42 50.65 10.80 41.14
N PRO A 43 50.00 11.92 40.74
CA PRO A 43 49.43 12.07 39.41
C PRO A 43 50.33 12.91 38.50
N LEU A 44 50.64 12.39 37.30
CA LEU A 44 51.25 13.13 36.21
C LEU A 44 50.24 13.16 35.04
N GLY A 45 49.54 14.28 34.86
CA GLY A 45 48.69 14.55 33.70
C GLY A 45 49.44 15.45 32.70
N PRO A 46 49.20 15.33 31.37
CA PRO A 46 49.70 16.30 30.41
C PRO A 46 48.80 17.54 30.36
N ALA A 47 49.47 18.69 30.35
CA ALA A 47 48.94 20.03 30.51
C ALA A 47 48.22 20.57 29.26
N PHE A 48 47.02 21.10 29.48
CA PHE A 48 46.42 22.18 28.70
C PHE A 48 47.00 23.52 29.19
N PRO A 49 47.58 24.38 28.34
CA PRO A 49 47.91 25.75 28.74
C PRO A 49 46.71 26.71 28.59
N GLN A 50 46.62 27.59 29.59
CA GLN A 50 45.53 28.49 29.96
C GLN A 50 45.45 29.78 29.11
N GLU A 51 44.24 30.31 28.94
CA GLU A 51 43.97 31.73 28.66
C GLU A 51 43.80 32.53 29.98
N PRO A 52 44.24 33.80 30.06
CA PRO A 52 44.09 34.64 31.24
C PRO A 52 42.82 35.52 31.24
N GLU A 53 42.51 35.98 32.45
CA GLU A 53 41.25 36.56 32.93
C GLU A 53 40.83 37.96 32.40
N ALA A 54 39.49 38.13 32.39
CA ALA A 54 38.69 39.28 32.86
C ALA A 54 38.81 40.67 32.20
N ARG A 55 37.67 41.15 31.67
CA ARG A 55 36.90 42.30 32.24
C ARG A 55 35.56 42.50 31.51
N ARG A 56 34.53 42.79 32.31
CA ARG A 56 33.17 43.20 31.90
C ARG A 56 33.20 44.46 31.02
N GLY A 57 32.37 44.49 29.99
CA GLY A 57 32.06 45.71 29.25
C GLY A 57 31.14 45.47 28.07
N THR A 58 29.84 45.75 28.29
CA THR A 58 28.87 46.18 27.27
C THR A 58 28.51 45.18 26.17
N THR A 59 27.33 44.58 26.32
CA THR A 59 26.54 44.01 25.21
C THR A 59 26.38 45.06 24.10
N PRO A 60 26.79 44.82 22.85
CA PRO A 60 26.18 45.49 21.71
C PRO A 60 24.91 44.73 21.33
N GLN A 61 23.80 45.46 21.29
CA GLN A 61 22.54 45.05 20.66
C GLN A 61 22.74 44.44 19.27
N PRO A 62 21.78 43.62 18.79
CA PRO A 62 21.83 43.04 17.46
C PRO A 62 21.73 44.18 16.45
N GLN A 63 22.83 44.48 15.77
CA GLN A 63 22.78 45.32 14.60
C GLN A 63 22.22 44.48 13.47
N ASN A 64 20.95 44.77 13.17
CA ASN A 64 20.33 44.53 11.88
C ASN A 64 21.25 45.09 10.79
N ALA A 65 22.09 44.22 10.22
CA ALA A 65 22.89 44.48 9.05
C ALA A 65 22.65 43.33 8.09
N ALA A 66 21.78 43.58 7.10
CA ALA A 66 21.75 42.80 5.86
C ALA A 66 23.20 42.65 5.36
N SER A 67 23.77 41.48 5.57
CA SER A 67 25.13 41.14 5.16
C SER A 67 25.00 39.87 4.33
N GLY A 68 25.15 40.01 3.01
CA GLY A 68 25.28 38.86 2.14
C GLY A 68 26.42 38.01 2.66
N GLU A 69 26.17 36.70 2.86
CA GLU A 69 27.20 35.77 3.28
C GLU A 69 28.39 35.85 2.31
N ASP A 70 29.60 35.85 2.86
CA ASP A 70 30.83 35.85 2.06
C ASP A 70 30.81 34.63 1.12
N PRO A 71 30.99 34.80 -0.21
CA PRO A 71 31.03 33.69 -1.16
C PRO A 71 32.04 32.59 -0.77
N ALA A 72 33.11 32.95 -0.05
CA ALA A 72 34.06 31.96 0.49
C ALA A 72 33.45 31.11 1.61
N ALA A 73 32.62 31.68 2.47
CA ALA A 73 31.91 30.95 3.52
C ALA A 73 30.83 30.02 2.94
N LEU A 74 30.13 30.46 1.89
CA LEU A 74 29.16 29.64 1.15
C LEU A 74 29.83 28.44 0.48
N ALA A 75 30.97 28.66 -0.21
CA ALA A 75 31.73 27.58 -0.82
C ALA A 75 32.21 26.55 0.22
N ALA A 76 32.67 26.99 1.40
CA ALA A 76 33.09 26.11 2.48
C ALA A 76 31.95 25.23 3.01
N ARG A 77 30.73 25.78 3.15
CA ARG A 77 29.55 24.99 3.55
C ARG A 77 29.16 23.96 2.49
N GLU A 78 29.20 24.34 1.22
CA GLU A 78 28.91 23.40 0.11
C GLU A 78 29.96 22.29 -0.01
N GLN A 79 31.24 22.57 0.29
CA GLN A 79 32.26 21.54 0.40
C GLN A 79 31.94 20.54 1.52
N GLN A 80 31.43 21.02 2.66
CA GLN A 80 31.01 20.15 3.75
C GLN A 80 29.79 19.30 3.36
N LEU A 81 28.79 19.88 2.68
CA LEU A 81 27.63 19.15 2.17
C LEU A 81 28.04 18.05 1.16
N LEU A 82 28.96 18.37 0.24
CA LEU A 82 29.52 17.40 -0.69
C LEU A 82 30.24 16.25 0.05
N ALA A 83 30.99 16.55 1.11
CA ALA A 83 31.65 15.53 1.92
C ALA A 83 30.64 14.63 2.66
N GLN A 84 29.58 15.21 3.24
CA GLN A 84 28.49 14.48 3.88
C GLN A 84 27.75 13.59 2.87
N TYR A 85 27.47 14.12 1.67
CA TYR A 85 26.83 13.37 0.60
C TYR A 85 27.67 12.16 0.14
N ARG A 86 28.99 12.34 -0.05
CA ARG A 86 29.89 11.24 -0.39
C ARG A 86 29.95 10.17 0.71
N GLU A 87 29.79 10.56 1.98
CA GLU A 87 29.71 9.60 3.07
C GLU A 87 28.36 8.88 3.09
N LEU A 88 27.26 9.60 2.83
CA LEU A 88 25.93 9.02 2.65
C LEU A 88 25.92 7.95 1.53
N GLU A 89 26.50 8.25 0.37
CA GLU A 89 26.64 7.31 -0.74
C GLU A 89 27.34 6.00 -0.32
N LYS A 90 28.43 6.09 0.44
CA LYS A 90 29.13 4.89 0.95
C LYS A 90 28.27 4.13 1.94
N THR A 91 27.53 4.83 2.80
CA THR A 91 26.65 4.17 3.76
C THR A 91 25.50 3.41 3.10
N PHE A 92 24.97 3.86 1.96
CA PHE A 92 23.94 3.11 1.22
C PHE A 92 24.41 1.71 0.84
N LEU A 93 25.59 1.58 0.22
CA LEU A 93 26.12 0.27 -0.16
C LEU A 93 26.43 -0.61 1.06
N ARG A 94 27.06 -0.03 2.09
CA ARG A 94 27.39 -0.77 3.32
C ARG A 94 26.12 -1.30 4.00
N LEU A 95 25.09 -0.47 4.08
CA LEU A 95 23.83 -0.84 4.70
C LEU A 95 23.05 -1.84 3.83
N ALA A 96 23.10 -1.71 2.51
CA ALA A 96 22.54 -2.71 1.59
C ALA A 96 23.20 -4.08 1.76
N ASP A 97 24.53 -4.14 1.94
CA ASP A 97 25.23 -5.41 2.15
C ASP A 97 24.90 -6.06 3.49
N LEU A 98 24.75 -5.25 4.55
CA LEU A 98 24.29 -5.74 5.86
C LEU A 98 22.86 -6.27 5.80
N LEU A 99 21.99 -5.60 5.04
CA LEU A 99 20.60 -5.99 4.90
C LEU A 99 20.39 -7.11 3.89
N ALA A 100 21.33 -7.43 2.99
CA ALA A 100 21.12 -8.36 1.90
C ALA A 100 20.57 -9.74 2.34
N ALA A 101 20.95 -10.20 3.54
CA ALA A 101 20.48 -11.47 4.08
C ALA A 101 19.15 -11.36 4.86
N SER A 102 18.90 -10.24 5.55
CA SER A 102 17.72 -10.06 6.41
C SER A 102 16.57 -9.35 5.72
N ASP A 103 16.87 -8.50 4.75
CA ASP A 103 15.93 -7.71 3.95
C ASP A 103 16.51 -7.43 2.55
N PRO A 104 16.37 -8.39 1.62
CA PRO A 104 16.90 -8.26 0.26
C PRO A 104 16.20 -7.16 -0.54
N ARG A 105 14.93 -6.83 -0.24
CA ARG A 105 14.17 -5.78 -0.94
C ARG A 105 14.71 -4.39 -0.57
N ARG A 106 14.92 -4.10 0.71
CA ARG A 106 15.51 -2.83 1.15
C ARG A 106 16.97 -2.71 0.70
N ALA A 107 17.72 -3.81 0.69
CA ALA A 107 19.06 -3.82 0.11
C ALA A 107 19.03 -3.47 -1.40
N ALA A 108 18.04 -3.96 -2.15
CA ALA A 108 17.86 -3.60 -3.55
C ALA A 108 17.48 -2.12 -3.74
N VAL A 109 16.58 -1.57 -2.91
CA VAL A 109 16.20 -0.14 -2.95
C VAL A 109 17.40 0.75 -2.65
N LEU A 110 18.21 0.42 -1.64
CA LEU A 110 19.41 1.20 -1.31
C LEU A 110 20.45 1.16 -2.45
N ARG A 111 20.58 0.01 -3.12
CA ARG A 111 21.44 -0.12 -4.30
C ARG A 111 20.89 0.67 -5.48
N SER A 112 19.58 0.64 -5.73
CA SER A 112 18.97 1.41 -6.82
C SER A 112 19.05 2.91 -6.58
N VAL A 113 18.85 3.37 -5.35
CA VAL A 113 19.02 4.79 -4.97
C VAL A 113 20.47 5.21 -5.17
N PHE A 114 21.43 4.37 -4.79
CA PHE A 114 22.84 4.62 -5.04
C PHE A 114 23.18 4.66 -6.55
N GLU A 115 22.68 3.71 -7.34
CA GLU A 115 22.88 3.70 -8.79
C GLU A 115 22.27 4.94 -9.45
N GLN A 116 21.05 5.30 -9.06
CA GLN A 116 20.35 6.46 -9.59
C GLN A 116 21.04 7.78 -9.22
N ALA A 117 21.56 7.88 -7.99
CA ALA A 117 22.40 9.00 -7.57
C ALA A 117 23.65 9.18 -8.44
N ARG A 118 24.30 8.07 -8.83
CA ARG A 118 25.48 8.09 -9.70
C ARG A 118 25.12 8.43 -11.13
N ASP A 119 24.06 7.84 -11.68
CA ASP A 119 23.59 8.10 -13.04
C ASP A 119 23.15 9.56 -13.22
N GLN A 120 22.57 10.14 -12.17
CA GLN A 120 22.17 11.54 -12.11
C GLN A 120 23.34 12.51 -11.85
N GLU A 121 24.54 11.98 -11.62
CA GLU A 121 25.78 12.71 -11.30
C GLU A 121 25.62 13.70 -10.14
N VAL A 122 24.81 13.37 -9.12
CA VAL A 122 24.50 14.30 -8.01
C VAL A 122 25.78 14.76 -7.30
N GLY A 123 26.71 13.83 -7.02
CA GLY A 123 28.01 14.17 -6.44
C GLY A 123 28.87 15.06 -7.34
N GLY A 124 28.80 14.90 -8.66
CA GLY A 124 29.51 15.74 -9.63
C GLY A 124 28.90 17.15 -9.74
N ARG A 125 27.59 17.26 -9.60
CA ARG A 125 26.87 18.54 -9.57
C ARG A 125 27.18 19.33 -8.31
N LEU A 126 27.22 18.67 -7.14
CA LEU A 126 27.66 19.27 -5.89
C LEU A 126 29.11 19.78 -5.98
N ASP A 127 30.01 19.03 -6.63
CA ASP A 127 31.38 19.49 -6.91
C ASP A 127 31.39 20.74 -7.82
N THR A 128 30.55 20.74 -8.85
CA THR A 128 30.39 21.88 -9.77
C THR A 128 29.85 23.13 -9.05
N ILE A 129 28.91 22.96 -8.11
CA ILE A 129 28.36 24.04 -7.29
C ILE A 129 29.47 24.70 -6.47
N VAL A 130 30.31 23.91 -5.79
CA VAL A 130 31.47 24.42 -5.05
C VAL A 130 32.37 25.26 -5.95
N GLN A 131 32.74 24.74 -7.12
CA GLN A 131 33.61 25.47 -8.06
C GLN A 131 32.99 26.77 -8.59
N LEU A 132 31.67 26.80 -8.79
CA LEU A 132 30.95 28.00 -9.23
C LEU A 132 30.88 29.05 -8.12
N LEU A 133 30.70 28.64 -6.87
CA LEU A 133 30.73 29.53 -5.70
C LEU A 133 32.12 30.11 -5.45
N GLU A 134 33.17 29.30 -5.54
CA GLU A 134 34.57 29.78 -5.43
C GLU A 134 34.92 30.82 -6.51
N LYS A 135 34.34 30.69 -7.71
CA LYS A 135 34.51 31.64 -8.83
C LYS A 135 33.56 32.84 -8.75
N GLY A 136 32.72 32.94 -7.71
CA GLY A 136 31.73 34.00 -7.55
C GLY A 136 30.57 33.97 -8.57
N GLN A 137 30.37 32.87 -9.28
CA GLN A 137 29.32 32.71 -10.31
C GLN A 137 27.97 32.30 -9.67
N LEU A 138 27.46 33.16 -8.78
CA LEU A 138 26.31 32.84 -7.91
C LEU A 138 25.04 32.45 -8.68
N LEU A 139 24.74 33.09 -9.81
CA LEU A 139 23.55 32.76 -10.62
C LEU A 139 23.62 31.33 -11.18
N LYS A 140 24.79 30.91 -11.69
CA LYS A 140 24.97 29.55 -12.23
C LYS A 140 25.03 28.51 -11.11
N ALA A 141 25.63 28.86 -9.97
CA ALA A 141 25.61 28.02 -8.78
C ALA A 141 24.16 27.77 -8.34
N GLY A 142 23.34 28.83 -8.27
CA GLY A 142 21.92 28.74 -7.91
C GLY A 142 21.10 27.86 -8.87
N THR A 143 21.29 27.99 -10.19
CA THR A 143 20.60 27.10 -11.15
C THR A 143 21.04 25.64 -11.03
N THR A 144 22.33 25.40 -10.73
CA THR A 144 22.87 24.05 -10.55
C THR A 144 22.38 23.43 -9.23
N GLN A 145 22.33 24.23 -8.15
CA GLN A 145 21.76 23.85 -6.86
C GLN A 145 20.28 23.46 -7.01
N ALA A 146 19.48 24.26 -7.72
CA ALA A 146 18.07 23.93 -7.96
C ALA A 146 17.92 22.56 -8.63
N SER A 147 18.75 22.24 -9.62
CA SER A 147 18.71 20.94 -10.28
C SER A 147 19.20 19.79 -9.37
N ALA A 148 20.21 20.02 -8.52
CA ALA A 148 20.67 19.04 -7.55
C ALA A 148 19.60 18.77 -6.46
N ILE A 149 18.87 19.79 -6.02
CA ILE A 149 17.76 19.66 -5.06
C ILE A 149 16.65 18.78 -5.62
N GLU A 150 16.24 18.99 -6.87
CA GLU A 150 15.21 18.15 -7.49
C GLU A 150 15.64 16.67 -7.57
N GLN A 151 16.91 16.41 -7.89
CA GLN A 151 17.45 15.05 -7.88
C GLN A 151 17.48 14.42 -6.49
N LEU A 152 17.92 15.18 -5.47
CA LEU A 152 17.91 14.70 -4.09
C LEU A 152 16.49 14.41 -3.59
N ARG A 153 15.49 15.20 -4.03
CA ARG A 153 14.08 14.92 -3.75
C ARG A 153 13.62 13.62 -4.38
N GLU A 154 13.95 13.38 -5.65
CA GLU A 154 13.63 12.11 -6.32
C GLU A 154 14.23 10.90 -5.57
N LEU A 155 15.49 11.00 -5.14
CA LEU A 155 16.16 9.94 -4.37
C LEU A 155 15.49 9.71 -3.00
N LEU A 156 15.06 10.79 -2.33
CA LEU A 156 14.33 10.69 -1.07
C LEU A 156 12.97 9.98 -1.26
N THR A 157 12.22 10.36 -2.30
CA THR A 157 10.94 9.70 -2.62
C THR A 157 11.11 8.20 -2.86
N LEU A 158 12.19 7.78 -3.51
CA LEU A 158 12.48 6.35 -3.70
C LEU A 158 12.77 5.62 -2.39
N LEU A 159 13.48 6.26 -1.45
CA LEU A 159 13.75 5.69 -0.12
C LEU A 159 12.47 5.56 0.72
N GLU A 160 11.65 6.61 0.73
CA GLU A 160 10.40 6.65 1.48
C GLU A 160 9.36 5.66 0.94
N ALA A 161 9.28 5.51 -0.39
CA ALA A 161 8.43 4.51 -1.03
C ALA A 161 8.80 3.09 -0.57
N GLY A 162 10.09 2.74 -0.57
CA GLY A 162 10.56 1.41 -0.19
C GLY A 162 10.23 1.02 1.26
N ASP A 163 10.33 1.97 2.20
CA ASP A 163 9.94 1.72 3.60
C ASP A 163 8.42 1.66 3.75
N SER A 164 7.68 2.53 3.06
CA SER A 164 6.22 2.56 3.10
C SER A 164 5.58 1.28 2.57
N ASP A 165 6.12 0.70 1.49
CA ASP A 165 5.61 -0.53 0.87
C ASP A 165 5.87 -1.76 1.77
N ARG A 166 7.04 -1.82 2.42
CA ARG A 166 7.35 -2.87 3.40
C ARG A 166 6.41 -2.79 4.61
N HIS A 167 6.16 -1.59 5.12
CA HIS A 167 5.24 -1.40 6.23
C HIS A 167 3.81 -1.81 5.86
N LEU A 168 3.32 -1.41 4.68
CA LEU A 168 2.01 -1.81 4.18
C LEU A 168 1.89 -3.34 4.05
N ALA A 169 2.89 -3.99 3.46
CA ALA A 169 2.92 -5.45 3.32
C ALA A 169 2.91 -6.18 4.68
N ASN A 170 3.72 -5.72 5.64
CA ASN A 170 3.75 -6.30 6.99
C ASN A 170 2.40 -6.12 7.70
N SER A 171 1.81 -4.93 7.61
CA SER A 171 0.51 -4.65 8.22
C SER A 171 -0.61 -5.48 7.57
N LYS A 172 -0.58 -5.70 6.24
CA LYS A 172 -1.55 -6.58 5.56
C LYS A 172 -1.45 -8.02 6.09
N GLU A 173 -0.23 -8.52 6.24
CA GLU A 173 0.01 -9.86 6.77
C GLU A 173 -0.46 -9.99 8.23
N GLU A 174 -0.23 -8.95 9.04
CA GLU A 174 -0.72 -8.91 10.42
C GLU A 174 -2.26 -8.95 10.48
N VAL A 175 -2.95 -8.17 9.64
CA VAL A 175 -4.42 -8.20 9.52
C VAL A 175 -4.94 -9.55 9.05
N LYS A 176 -4.27 -10.21 8.08
CA LYS A 176 -4.60 -11.59 7.66
C LYS A 176 -4.48 -12.57 8.82
N GLN A 177 -3.46 -12.43 9.65
CA GLN A 177 -3.28 -13.27 10.84
C GLN A 177 -4.38 -13.02 11.88
N PHE A 178 -4.78 -11.76 12.09
CA PHE A 178 -5.93 -11.43 12.94
C PHE A 178 -7.23 -12.05 12.39
N LEU A 179 -7.52 -11.94 11.10
CA LEU A 179 -8.68 -12.58 10.46
C LEU A 179 -8.70 -14.10 10.65
N ALA A 180 -7.56 -14.76 10.47
CA ALA A 180 -7.43 -16.20 10.68
C ALA A 180 -7.68 -16.59 12.15
N ARG A 181 -7.23 -15.76 13.10
CA ARG A 181 -7.48 -15.97 14.53
C ARG A 181 -8.93 -15.73 14.91
N VAL A 182 -9.55 -14.63 14.46
CA VAL A 182 -10.99 -14.36 14.69
C VAL A 182 -11.84 -15.49 14.13
N SER A 183 -11.55 -15.96 12.91
CA SER A 183 -12.25 -17.10 12.30
C SER A 183 -12.13 -18.39 13.14
N LYS A 184 -10.96 -18.64 13.74
CA LYS A 184 -10.78 -19.76 14.69
C LYS A 184 -11.56 -19.56 15.99
N LEU A 185 -11.61 -18.34 16.53
CA LEU A 185 -12.39 -18.02 17.72
C LEU A 185 -13.89 -18.25 17.48
N ILE A 186 -14.40 -17.80 16.32
CA ILE A 186 -15.80 -18.03 15.91
C ILE A 186 -16.11 -19.53 15.83
N ALA A 187 -15.25 -20.32 15.18
CA ALA A 187 -15.44 -21.77 15.07
C ALA A 187 -15.44 -22.45 16.46
N LYS A 188 -14.48 -22.08 17.33
CA LYS A 188 -14.43 -22.59 18.71
C LYS A 188 -15.69 -22.21 19.50
N GLN A 189 -16.17 -20.98 19.36
CA GLN A 189 -17.37 -20.50 20.07
C GLN A 189 -18.62 -21.26 19.64
N ARG A 190 -18.81 -21.48 18.32
CA ARG A 190 -19.89 -22.30 17.76
C ARG A 190 -19.85 -23.75 18.26
N ASP A 191 -18.66 -24.33 18.33
CA ASP A 191 -18.48 -25.68 18.88
C ASP A 191 -18.86 -25.77 20.36
N ILE A 192 -18.51 -24.76 21.16
CA ILE A 192 -18.88 -24.70 22.58
C ILE A 192 -20.38 -24.49 22.72
N GLU A 193 -20.99 -23.59 21.94
CA GLU A 193 -22.43 -23.37 21.91
C GLU A 193 -23.21 -24.65 21.59
N GLY A 194 -22.81 -25.38 20.55
CA GLY A 194 -23.38 -26.68 20.20
C GLY A 194 -23.17 -27.74 21.30
N SER A 195 -22.05 -27.68 22.03
CA SER A 195 -21.78 -28.58 23.16
C SER A 195 -22.62 -28.22 24.40
N THR A 196 -22.84 -26.93 24.66
CA THR A 196 -23.78 -26.44 25.68
C THR A 196 -25.20 -26.88 25.34
N GLU A 197 -25.54 -26.91 24.05
CA GLU A 197 -26.81 -27.40 23.56
C GLU A 197 -27.02 -28.89 23.80
N ALA A 198 -26.04 -29.69 23.40
CA ALA A 198 -26.06 -31.14 23.56
C ALA A 198 -25.99 -31.59 25.03
N GLY A 199 -25.73 -30.66 25.97
CA GLY A 199 -25.66 -30.94 27.39
C GLY A 199 -24.37 -31.64 27.80
N ALA A 200 -23.23 -31.24 27.21
CA ALA A 200 -21.91 -31.70 27.60
C ALA A 200 -21.60 -31.41 29.08
N ARG A 201 -20.50 -32.01 29.59
CA ARG A 201 -20.09 -31.87 31.00
C ARG A 201 -19.71 -30.41 31.30
N GLU A 202 -20.33 -29.85 32.34
CA GLU A 202 -20.18 -28.43 32.71
C GLU A 202 -18.72 -28.03 32.96
N ALA A 203 -17.94 -28.83 33.69
CA ALA A 203 -16.52 -28.55 33.93
C ALA A 203 -15.72 -28.38 32.62
N GLN A 204 -15.97 -29.21 31.61
CA GLN A 204 -15.29 -29.12 30.32
C GLN A 204 -15.74 -27.90 29.51
N LEU A 205 -17.01 -27.50 29.64
CA LEU A 205 -17.54 -26.30 28.99
C LEU A 205 -16.97 -25.03 29.63
N LEU A 206 -16.84 -24.99 30.95
CA LEU A 206 -16.22 -23.88 31.68
C LEU A 206 -14.76 -23.69 31.26
N ASP A 207 -13.96 -24.74 31.30
CA ASP A 207 -12.54 -24.66 30.91
C ASP A 207 -12.37 -24.15 29.47
N ARG A 208 -13.21 -24.65 28.54
CA ARG A 208 -13.18 -24.22 27.13
C ARG A 208 -13.66 -22.78 26.96
N GLN A 209 -14.73 -22.37 27.64
CA GLN A 209 -15.29 -21.02 27.53
C GLN A 209 -14.33 -19.98 28.13
N ASN A 210 -13.71 -20.28 29.27
CA ASN A 210 -12.72 -19.42 29.92
C ASN A 210 -11.47 -19.26 29.05
N ALA A 211 -10.92 -20.38 28.55
CA ALA A 211 -9.78 -20.34 27.64
C ALA A 211 -10.07 -19.49 26.39
N LEU A 212 -11.27 -19.63 25.82
CA LEU A 212 -11.68 -18.86 24.65
C LEU A 212 -11.85 -17.36 24.94
N ALA A 213 -12.40 -17.00 26.12
CA ALA A 213 -12.47 -15.61 26.57
C ALA A 213 -11.07 -15.00 26.78
N GLY A 214 -10.12 -15.79 27.30
CA GLY A 214 -8.71 -15.43 27.42
C GLY A 214 -8.06 -15.17 26.07
N GLU A 215 -8.15 -16.12 25.12
CA GLU A 215 -7.62 -15.96 23.76
C GLU A 215 -8.21 -14.73 23.04
N THR A 216 -9.49 -14.44 23.24
CA THR A 216 -10.17 -13.27 22.67
C THR A 216 -9.67 -11.96 23.30
N SER A 217 -9.45 -11.95 24.63
CA SER A 217 -8.89 -10.79 25.34
C SER A 217 -7.46 -10.48 24.90
N ASP A 218 -6.65 -11.53 24.70
CA ASP A 218 -5.26 -11.39 24.25
C ASP A 218 -5.20 -10.88 22.80
N LEU A 219 -6.06 -11.41 21.91
CA LEU A 219 -6.18 -10.91 20.54
C LEU A 219 -6.61 -9.44 20.50
N SER A 220 -7.54 -9.03 21.37
CA SER A 220 -7.94 -7.64 21.49
C SER A 220 -6.75 -6.74 21.87
N ARG A 221 -5.95 -7.13 22.88
CA ARG A 221 -4.76 -6.36 23.29
C ARG A 221 -3.74 -6.24 22.16
N GLU A 222 -3.51 -7.31 21.41
CA GLU A 222 -2.62 -7.28 20.24
C GLU A 222 -3.12 -6.31 19.17
N LEU A 223 -4.43 -6.33 18.89
CA LEU A 223 -5.07 -5.43 17.92
C LEU A 223 -5.00 -3.97 18.37
N GLY A 224 -5.13 -3.68 19.67
CA GLY A 224 -4.89 -2.33 20.20
C GLY A 224 -3.45 -1.86 20.01
N GLY A 225 -2.48 -2.78 20.12
CA GLY A 225 -1.08 -2.52 19.76
C GLY A 225 -0.89 -2.21 18.28
N PHE A 226 -1.63 -2.89 17.40
CA PHE A 226 -1.65 -2.62 15.96
C PHE A 226 -2.28 -1.24 15.65
N ALA A 227 -3.45 -0.94 16.21
CA ALA A 227 -4.15 0.33 16.02
C ALA A 227 -3.27 1.54 16.39
N LYS A 228 -2.56 1.46 17.52
CA LYS A 228 -1.64 2.52 17.96
C LYS A 228 -0.48 2.74 16.98
N ARG A 229 0.02 1.69 16.31
CA ARG A 229 1.07 1.83 15.29
C ARG A 229 0.54 2.49 14.02
N MET A 230 -0.72 2.24 13.67
CA MET A 230 -1.39 2.87 12.52
C MET A 230 -1.63 4.37 12.75
N GLU A 231 -2.01 4.79 13.96
CA GLU A 231 -2.16 6.25 14.28
C GLU A 231 -0.89 7.07 14.02
N VAL A 232 0.26 6.52 14.41
CA VAL A 232 1.55 7.21 14.24
C VAL A 232 1.88 7.40 12.75
N ARG A 233 1.39 6.50 11.88
CA ARG A 233 1.56 6.59 10.43
C ARG A 233 0.70 7.70 9.84
N ASP A 234 -0.59 7.73 10.18
CA ASP A 234 -1.53 8.68 9.57
C ASP A 234 -1.23 10.13 10.02
N ALA A 235 -0.67 10.31 11.22
CA ALA A 235 -0.16 11.60 11.69
C ALA A 235 1.11 12.11 10.98
N GLY A 236 1.85 11.23 10.28
CA GLY A 236 3.06 11.58 9.53
C GLY A 236 2.84 11.95 8.05
N GLY A 237 1.58 11.90 7.59
CA GLY A 237 1.21 11.98 6.16
C GLY A 237 0.80 13.34 5.63
N GLU A 238 0.85 14.43 6.40
CA GLU A 238 0.58 15.76 5.84
C GLU A 238 1.78 16.24 5.01
N PRO A 239 1.62 16.50 3.70
CA PRO A 239 2.65 17.21 2.95
C PRO A 239 2.78 18.60 3.56
N VAL A 240 3.99 18.96 3.98
CA VAL A 240 4.34 20.29 4.46
C VAL A 240 3.90 21.30 3.41
N LYS A 241 2.72 21.91 3.61
CA LYS A 241 2.34 23.11 2.89
C LYS A 241 3.38 24.15 3.26
N ALA A 242 4.12 24.60 2.26
CA ALA A 242 4.96 25.78 2.34
C ALA A 242 4.13 26.95 2.91
N GLY A 243 4.31 27.20 4.20
CA GLY A 243 3.62 28.21 4.97
C GLY A 243 4.67 28.99 5.76
N LYS A 244 5.05 30.13 5.17
CA LYS A 244 5.67 31.32 5.76
C LYS A 244 6.19 31.19 7.20
N GLU A 245 7.50 31.40 7.30
CA GLU A 245 8.20 31.89 8.47
C GLU A 245 7.37 32.91 9.26
N ALA A 246 7.14 32.62 10.53
CA ALA A 246 6.93 33.59 11.58
C ALA A 246 7.65 33.06 12.83
N GLU A 247 8.58 33.87 13.31
CA GLU A 247 9.56 33.58 14.36
C GLU A 247 8.93 33.19 15.69
N ASP A 248 9.51 32.20 16.35
CA ASP A 248 9.39 31.98 17.80
C ASP A 248 10.76 32.21 18.43
N GLY A 249 10.85 33.16 19.36
CA GLY A 249 12.05 33.44 20.14
C GLY A 249 12.03 32.69 21.48
N PRO A 250 13.09 31.97 21.87
CA PRO A 250 13.13 31.21 23.12
C PRO A 250 13.86 31.98 24.25
N ASN A 251 13.37 31.85 25.48
CA ASN A 251 14.08 31.73 26.77
C ASN A 251 13.11 32.09 27.93
N GLY A 252 13.01 31.37 29.05
CA GLY A 252 13.82 30.24 29.51
C GLY A 252 13.28 29.58 30.79
N ASP A 253 13.90 28.45 31.12
CA ASP A 253 13.85 27.61 32.33
C ASP A 253 14.45 28.28 33.60
N PRO A 254 14.52 27.67 34.82
CA PRO A 254 13.79 26.52 35.45
C PRO A 254 13.41 26.74 36.96
N ALA A 255 12.95 25.65 37.62
CA ALA A 255 13.00 25.30 39.07
C ALA A 255 11.67 25.48 39.87
N GLU A 256 11.26 24.64 40.83
CA GLU A 256 11.58 23.29 41.34
C GLU A 256 10.48 22.95 42.41
N GLU A 257 10.18 21.66 42.57
CA GLU A 257 9.75 20.91 43.79
C GLU A 257 8.55 21.32 44.70
N GLY A 258 7.70 20.31 45.01
CA GLY A 258 7.20 20.07 46.38
C GLY A 258 5.70 19.80 46.61
N GLU A 259 5.28 18.53 46.63
CA GLU A 259 4.16 18.02 47.48
C GLU A 259 4.70 17.74 48.93
N PRO A 260 3.92 17.31 49.97
CA PRO A 260 2.46 17.29 50.24
C PRO A 260 2.06 17.70 51.70
N GLY A 261 0.75 17.68 52.06
CA GLY A 261 0.26 17.33 53.43
C GLY A 261 -0.60 18.33 54.23
N ALA A 262 -1.76 17.85 54.74
CA ALA A 262 -2.82 18.47 55.57
C ALA A 262 -2.43 18.74 57.07
N PRO A 263 -3.30 19.05 58.10
CA PRO A 263 -4.79 19.22 58.18
C PRO A 263 -5.37 20.27 59.20
N LYS A 264 -6.73 20.30 59.28
CA LYS A 264 -7.66 20.52 60.45
C LYS A 264 -7.98 21.92 61.03
N GLY A 265 -9.28 22.13 61.29
CA GLY A 265 -9.83 23.08 62.28
C GLY A 265 -11.37 23.13 62.30
N GLU A 266 -11.98 22.57 63.35
CA GLU A 266 -13.43 22.41 63.63
C GLU A 266 -14.11 23.67 64.22
N ASN A 267 -15.43 23.84 64.03
CA ASN A 267 -16.39 24.08 65.14
C ASN A 267 -17.89 24.12 64.68
N GLN A 268 -18.73 23.51 65.53
CA GLN A 268 -20.20 23.46 65.60
C GLN A 268 -20.63 24.04 66.99
N PRO A 269 -21.92 24.10 67.46
CA PRO A 269 -23.30 24.11 66.89
C PRO A 269 -24.21 25.16 67.63
N PRO A 270 -25.52 24.96 68.01
CA PRO A 270 -26.80 24.69 67.29
C PRO A 270 -27.98 25.67 67.66
N GLN A 271 -29.18 25.55 67.03
CA GLN A 271 -30.52 25.69 67.71
C GLN A 271 -31.77 25.31 66.85
N GLU A 272 -32.81 24.80 67.53
CA GLU A 272 -34.14 24.31 67.08
C GLU A 272 -35.27 25.39 67.06
N GLY A 273 -36.41 25.12 66.39
CA GLY A 273 -37.75 25.65 66.77
C GLY A 273 -38.81 25.96 65.66
N GLN A 274 -39.96 25.27 65.69
CA GLN A 274 -41.27 25.53 64.99
C GLN A 274 -42.14 26.60 65.74
N PRO A 275 -43.44 27.00 65.44
CA PRO A 275 -44.54 26.40 64.60
C PRO A 275 -45.60 27.35 63.89
N ALA A 276 -46.72 26.74 63.40
CA ALA A 276 -48.12 27.22 63.09
C ALA A 276 -48.43 27.89 61.71
N GLY A 277 -49.56 27.72 60.98
CA GLY A 277 -50.88 27.01 61.01
C GLY A 277 -51.71 27.54 59.79
N GLU A 278 -52.51 26.76 59.01
CA GLU A 278 -53.99 26.64 59.07
C GLU A 278 -54.54 25.79 57.88
N LYS A 279 -55.73 25.19 58.07
CA LYS A 279 -56.59 24.37 57.18
C LYS A 279 -57.93 25.12 56.96
N PRO A 280 -58.80 24.84 55.94
CA PRO A 280 -59.70 23.64 55.88
C PRO A 280 -60.04 23.21 54.41
N ALA A 281 -60.98 22.32 54.05
CA ALA A 281 -61.44 20.97 54.42
C ALA A 281 -62.45 20.53 53.32
N GLY A 282 -62.55 19.24 52.97
CA GLY A 282 -63.64 18.68 52.14
C GLY A 282 -63.39 17.28 51.54
N LYS A 283 -64.08 16.26 52.07
CA LYS A 283 -64.28 14.84 51.62
C LYS A 283 -65.82 14.58 51.70
N PRO A 284 -66.46 13.43 51.29
CA PRO A 284 -65.97 12.03 51.25
C PRO A 284 -66.51 11.12 50.10
N GLY A 285 -65.93 9.93 49.87
CA GLY A 285 -66.53 8.58 50.13
C GLY A 285 -66.60 7.79 48.80
N ASP A 286 -66.53 6.46 48.64
CA ASP A 286 -66.55 5.27 49.52
C ASP A 286 -66.00 4.04 48.73
N GLN A 287 -65.63 2.95 49.41
CA GLN A 287 -65.12 1.65 48.89
C GLN A 287 -66.30 0.65 48.61
N PRO A 288 -66.14 -0.70 48.52
CA PRO A 288 -65.29 -1.63 47.71
C PRO A 288 -66.18 -2.73 47.01
N SER A 289 -65.60 -3.78 46.36
CA SER A 289 -66.04 -5.22 46.44
C SER A 289 -65.43 -6.14 45.35
N GLU A 290 -65.30 -7.41 45.71
CA GLU A 290 -64.64 -8.55 45.03
C GLU A 290 -65.52 -9.35 44.02
N ALA A 291 -64.84 -10.30 43.34
CA ALA A 291 -65.22 -11.71 43.11
C ALA A 291 -65.90 -12.18 41.78
N ASP A 292 -65.15 -13.09 41.11
CA ASP A 292 -65.51 -14.43 40.61
C ASP A 292 -66.28 -14.68 39.28
N GLY A 293 -65.68 -15.55 38.45
CA GLY A 293 -66.37 -16.72 37.86
C GLY A 293 -66.83 -16.69 36.39
N GLY A 294 -66.30 -17.62 35.56
CA GLY A 294 -67.09 -18.27 34.48
C GLY A 294 -66.45 -18.44 33.07
N LYS A 295 -65.99 -19.65 32.75
CA LYS A 295 -65.93 -20.28 31.38
C LYS A 295 -67.26 -21.05 31.12
N PRO A 296 -67.62 -21.70 29.96
CA PRO A 296 -66.82 -22.12 28.78
C PRO A 296 -67.49 -22.10 27.35
N GLY A 297 -66.67 -22.38 26.30
CA GLY A 297 -66.96 -23.19 25.07
C GLY A 297 -67.81 -22.55 23.94
N GLU A 298 -67.73 -22.84 22.63
CA GLU A 298 -67.05 -23.80 21.73
C GLU A 298 -66.97 -23.11 20.32
N GLY A 299 -65.98 -23.35 19.45
CA GLY A 299 -66.05 -24.38 18.40
C GLY A 299 -65.11 -24.10 17.20
N GLU A 300 -64.36 -25.12 16.78
CA GLU A 300 -63.62 -25.30 15.51
C GLU A 300 -64.59 -25.73 14.35
N PRO A 301 -64.21 -26.05 13.07
CA PRO A 301 -62.87 -26.30 12.47
C PRO A 301 -62.58 -25.78 11.00
N GLN A 302 -61.28 -25.55 10.70
CA GLN A 302 -60.43 -26.02 9.56
C GLN A 302 -60.76 -25.76 8.03
N PRO A 303 -59.83 -26.03 7.05
CA PRO A 303 -59.35 -25.06 6.04
C PRO A 303 -59.36 -25.55 4.56
N GLY A 304 -58.75 -24.81 3.61
CA GLY A 304 -58.06 -25.40 2.44
C GLY A 304 -58.28 -24.83 1.01
N GLU A 305 -57.18 -24.33 0.43
CA GLU A 305 -56.67 -24.42 -0.97
C GLU A 305 -57.41 -23.80 -2.21
N GLY A 306 -56.60 -23.21 -3.11
CA GLY A 306 -56.94 -22.91 -4.51
C GLY A 306 -55.90 -22.09 -5.31
N GLU A 307 -55.20 -22.75 -6.24
CA GLU A 307 -54.46 -22.23 -7.43
C GLU A 307 -55.05 -22.97 -8.68
N PRO A 308 -54.69 -22.75 -9.97
CA PRO A 308 -54.05 -21.61 -10.68
C PRO A 308 -54.66 -21.30 -12.11
N ALA A 309 -53.97 -20.42 -12.87
CA ALA A 309 -53.76 -20.37 -14.34
C ALA A 309 -54.75 -19.70 -15.34
N GLY A 310 -54.19 -18.97 -16.32
CA GLY A 310 -54.82 -18.63 -17.62
C GLY A 310 -54.18 -17.48 -18.41
N GLU A 311 -53.43 -17.79 -19.48
CA GLU A 311 -52.79 -16.89 -20.47
C GLU A 311 -53.76 -16.21 -21.46
N GLY A 312 -53.33 -15.11 -22.10
CA GLY A 312 -53.96 -14.57 -23.31
C GLY A 312 -53.31 -13.29 -23.90
N LYS A 313 -52.59 -13.44 -25.02
CA LYS A 313 -52.31 -12.44 -26.09
C LYS A 313 -53.13 -12.89 -27.34
N PRO A 314 -53.30 -12.14 -28.47
CA PRO A 314 -52.61 -10.93 -28.98
C PRO A 314 -53.56 -9.85 -29.60
N ASP A 315 -53.04 -8.71 -30.10
CA ASP A 315 -53.29 -8.16 -31.47
C ASP A 315 -52.50 -6.83 -31.71
N SER A 316 -52.54 -6.33 -32.94
CA SER A 316 -51.53 -5.62 -33.73
C SER A 316 -52.00 -4.21 -34.14
N GLY A 317 -51.07 -3.32 -34.56
CA GLY A 317 -51.37 -2.24 -35.52
C GLY A 317 -50.75 -0.85 -35.30
N GLU A 318 -49.71 -0.53 -36.08
CA GLU A 318 -49.31 0.72 -36.79
C GLU A 318 -49.83 2.11 -36.31
N GLY A 319 -49.09 3.24 -36.35
CA GLY A 319 -47.85 3.59 -37.04
C GLY A 319 -47.35 5.05 -36.78
N GLU A 320 -46.15 5.30 -37.31
CA GLU A 320 -45.47 6.54 -37.76
C GLU A 320 -45.41 7.90 -37.00
N LYS A 321 -44.17 8.21 -36.57
CA LYS A 321 -43.27 9.36 -36.89
C LYS A 321 -43.72 10.84 -36.89
N GLY A 322 -42.91 11.64 -36.16
CA GLY A 322 -42.55 13.05 -36.42
C GLY A 322 -42.98 13.99 -35.27
N GLY A 323 -42.16 14.85 -34.65
CA GLY A 323 -40.80 15.30 -34.84
C GLY A 323 -40.43 16.31 -33.73
N SER A 324 -39.14 16.38 -33.41
CA SER A 324 -38.34 17.47 -32.80
C SER A 324 -39.01 18.55 -31.92
N THR A 325 -38.60 18.63 -30.64
CA THR A 325 -37.89 19.78 -30.00
C THR A 325 -37.82 19.64 -28.46
N LYS A 326 -36.61 19.69 -27.90
CA LYS A 326 -36.29 20.18 -26.53
C LYS A 326 -35.90 21.68 -26.71
N PRO A 327 -35.83 22.58 -25.70
CA PRO A 327 -35.87 22.35 -24.24
C PRO A 327 -36.58 23.43 -23.39
N SER A 328 -36.82 23.15 -22.11
CA SER A 328 -36.57 24.16 -21.05
C SER A 328 -36.49 23.52 -19.66
N GLN A 329 -35.58 24.05 -18.86
CA GLN A 329 -35.36 23.83 -17.43
C GLN A 329 -36.40 24.60 -16.58
N GLY A 330 -36.56 24.16 -15.32
CA GLY A 330 -36.94 25.03 -14.20
C GLY A 330 -37.89 24.39 -13.19
N GLY A 331 -37.46 24.27 -11.93
CA GLY A 331 -38.36 24.08 -10.78
C GLY A 331 -37.79 23.22 -9.64
N GLU A 332 -37.20 23.86 -8.63
CA GLU A 332 -36.92 23.31 -7.29
C GLU A 332 -38.20 22.75 -6.61
N PRO A 333 -38.11 21.71 -5.76
CA PRO A 333 -39.17 21.37 -4.83
C PRO A 333 -38.94 21.95 -3.43
N ALA A 334 -40.02 22.56 -2.93
CA ALA A 334 -40.18 23.13 -1.60
C ALA A 334 -40.30 22.06 -0.50
N GLU A 335 -39.93 22.50 0.71
CA GLU A 335 -39.98 21.79 1.99
C GLU A 335 -41.37 21.22 2.33
N GLY A 336 -41.39 19.95 2.76
CA GLY A 336 -42.53 19.27 3.35
C GLY A 336 -42.18 18.73 4.74
N LYS A 337 -42.81 19.30 5.78
CA LYS A 337 -42.81 18.80 7.16
C LYS A 337 -43.49 17.42 7.23
N GLY A 338 -42.83 16.47 7.88
CA GLY A 338 -43.40 15.16 8.25
C GLY A 338 -42.83 14.69 9.59
N SER A 339 -43.71 14.62 10.57
CA SER A 339 -43.48 14.23 11.97
C SER A 339 -43.09 12.76 12.10
N GLY A 340 -42.09 12.46 12.94
CA GLY A 340 -41.71 11.10 13.33
C GLY A 340 -41.18 11.10 14.75
N ASP A 341 -41.99 10.55 15.66
CA ASP A 341 -41.72 10.30 17.07
C ASP A 341 -40.61 9.25 17.21
N SER A 342 -39.59 9.49 18.04
CA SER A 342 -38.58 8.49 18.41
C SER A 342 -38.23 8.67 19.90
N PRO A 343 -38.19 7.58 20.71
CA PRO A 343 -37.89 7.66 22.13
C PRO A 343 -36.45 8.11 22.39
N GLN A 344 -36.32 8.95 23.41
CA GLN A 344 -35.10 9.61 23.86
C GLN A 344 -34.37 8.71 24.88
N GLU A 345 -33.21 8.16 24.51
CA GLU A 345 -32.23 7.60 25.45
C GLU A 345 -31.12 8.63 25.76
N PRO A 346 -30.46 8.52 26.93
CA PRO A 346 -29.72 9.63 27.53
C PRO A 346 -28.33 9.84 26.94
N ASN A 347 -27.96 11.13 26.82
CA ASN A 347 -26.64 11.62 26.47
C ASN A 347 -25.54 11.03 27.38
N ASP A 348 -24.59 10.32 26.79
CA ASP A 348 -23.22 10.22 27.30
C ASP A 348 -22.24 10.76 26.25
N ALA A 349 -21.10 11.23 26.71
CA ALA A 349 -20.35 12.34 26.15
C ALA A 349 -19.43 11.95 24.97
N GLY A 350 -19.45 12.79 23.93
CA GLY A 350 -18.26 13.14 23.14
C GLY A 350 -17.63 12.04 22.27
N GLN A 351 -18.31 11.58 21.21
CA GLN A 351 -17.61 11.12 20.01
C GLN A 351 -17.55 12.25 18.98
N GLN A 352 -16.33 12.72 18.70
CA GLN A 352 -16.01 13.30 17.39
C GLN A 352 -16.43 12.31 16.29
N PRO A 353 -16.79 12.77 15.08
CA PRO A 353 -17.07 11.84 13.99
C PRO A 353 -15.83 10.97 13.80
N GLU A 354 -15.91 9.70 14.17
CA GLU A 354 -14.81 8.76 14.00
C GLU A 354 -14.44 8.80 12.52
N GLY A 355 -13.17 9.10 12.25
CA GLY A 355 -12.63 9.00 10.91
C GLY A 355 -12.90 7.59 10.38
N ASP A 356 -13.15 7.48 9.08
CA ASP A 356 -13.23 6.17 8.41
C ASP A 356 -11.83 5.67 7.99
N ASP A 357 -10.83 5.96 8.83
CA ASP A 357 -9.44 5.55 8.64
C ASP A 357 -9.16 4.18 9.27
N GLU A 358 -8.08 3.54 8.83
CA GLU A 358 -7.74 2.17 9.26
C GLU A 358 -7.50 2.08 10.76
N SER A 359 -6.96 3.14 11.36
CA SER A 359 -6.73 3.22 12.81
C SER A 359 -8.03 3.22 13.61
N SER A 360 -9.00 4.08 13.25
CA SER A 360 -10.28 4.15 13.95
C SER A 360 -11.04 2.84 13.79
N ARG A 361 -11.00 2.21 12.60
CA ARG A 361 -11.54 0.87 12.39
C ARG A 361 -10.87 -0.17 13.29
N ALA A 362 -9.55 -0.18 13.37
CA ALA A 362 -8.82 -1.12 14.22
C ALA A 362 -9.18 -0.95 15.72
N LYS A 363 -9.40 0.29 16.18
CA LYS A 363 -9.87 0.57 17.55
C LYS A 363 -11.30 0.09 17.78
N ARG A 364 -12.22 0.31 16.82
CA ARG A 364 -13.57 -0.23 16.91
C ARG A 364 -13.54 -1.75 16.98
N THR A 365 -12.72 -2.40 16.15
CA THR A 365 -12.56 -3.85 16.15
C THR A 365 -11.99 -4.36 17.47
N GLN A 366 -11.03 -3.64 18.06
CA GLN A 366 -10.53 -3.94 19.39
C GLN A 366 -11.69 -3.95 20.41
N ASN A 367 -12.51 -2.89 20.43
CA ASN A 367 -13.65 -2.79 21.34
C ASN A 367 -14.66 -3.93 21.13
N ARG A 368 -14.89 -4.36 19.88
CA ARG A 368 -15.73 -5.53 19.54
C ARG A 368 -15.18 -6.83 20.13
N LEU A 369 -13.86 -7.04 20.06
CA LEU A 369 -13.23 -8.20 20.67
C LEU A 369 -13.29 -8.16 22.21
N GLU A 370 -13.16 -6.98 22.83
CA GLU A 370 -13.34 -6.83 24.28
C GLU A 370 -14.78 -7.17 24.70
N ALA A 371 -15.77 -6.66 23.97
CA ALA A 371 -17.17 -6.99 24.19
C ALA A 371 -17.44 -8.50 24.02
N ALA A 372 -16.91 -9.12 22.97
CA ALA A 372 -17.02 -10.57 22.76
C ALA A 372 -16.42 -11.37 23.94
N ALA A 373 -15.25 -10.97 24.44
CA ALA A 373 -14.62 -11.61 25.59
C ALA A 373 -15.47 -11.46 26.88
N GLU A 374 -16.11 -10.30 27.09
CA GLU A 374 -17.01 -10.09 28.22
C GLU A 374 -18.26 -10.99 28.12
N ARG A 375 -18.86 -11.08 26.93
CA ARG A 375 -19.99 -12.00 26.65
C ARG A 375 -19.62 -13.45 26.94
N MET A 376 -18.43 -13.88 26.53
CA MET A 376 -17.92 -15.23 26.81
C MET A 376 -17.77 -15.49 28.32
N ARG A 377 -17.33 -14.52 29.11
CA ARG A 377 -17.25 -14.64 30.59
C ARG A 377 -18.64 -14.73 31.23
N ARG A 378 -19.61 -13.95 30.72
CA ARG A 378 -21.01 -14.06 31.18
C ARG A 378 -21.61 -15.42 30.81
N ALA A 379 -21.27 -15.98 29.64
CA ALA A 379 -21.65 -17.33 29.27
C ALA A 379 -21.03 -18.39 30.19
N GLU A 380 -19.77 -18.22 30.59
CA GLU A 380 -19.10 -19.06 31.58
C GLU A 380 -19.85 -19.06 32.92
N GLU A 381 -20.22 -17.89 33.45
CA GLU A 381 -21.04 -17.80 34.66
C GLU A 381 -22.41 -18.47 34.49
N GLY A 382 -23.01 -18.36 33.30
CA GLY A 382 -24.25 -19.04 32.96
C GLY A 382 -24.11 -20.56 33.01
N ILE A 383 -23.01 -21.11 32.49
CA ILE A 383 -22.68 -22.54 32.56
C ILE A 383 -22.47 -22.97 34.02
N GLU A 384 -21.73 -22.18 34.81
CA GLU A 384 -21.46 -22.47 36.23
C GLU A 384 -22.75 -22.53 37.06
N LYS A 385 -23.69 -21.62 36.78
CA LYS A 385 -25.00 -21.57 37.43
C LYS A 385 -26.01 -22.59 36.86
N ALA A 386 -25.56 -23.50 35.98
CA ALA A 386 -26.38 -24.46 35.24
C ALA A 386 -27.52 -23.83 34.41
N LYS A 387 -27.41 -22.56 34.05
CA LYS A 387 -28.36 -21.78 33.25
C LYS A 387 -28.02 -21.86 31.76
N ARG A 388 -28.23 -23.05 31.17
CA ARG A 388 -27.82 -23.34 29.79
C ARG A 388 -28.42 -22.41 28.73
N ARG A 389 -29.67 -21.97 28.91
CA ARG A 389 -30.33 -21.04 27.96
C ARG A 389 -29.69 -19.66 28.01
N ASP A 390 -29.48 -19.12 29.21
CA ASP A 390 -28.85 -17.80 29.40
C ASP A 390 -27.40 -17.82 28.90
N ALA A 391 -26.67 -18.92 29.17
CA ALA A 391 -25.33 -19.12 28.64
C ALA A 391 -25.31 -19.08 27.11
N ARG A 392 -26.21 -19.83 26.44
CA ARG A 392 -26.29 -19.81 24.97
C ARG A 392 -26.60 -18.42 24.40
N GLN A 393 -27.49 -17.65 25.02
CA GLN A 393 -27.79 -16.29 24.56
C GLN A 393 -26.55 -15.38 24.62
N GLU A 394 -25.72 -15.50 25.65
CA GLU A 394 -24.46 -14.76 25.71
C GLU A 394 -23.41 -15.34 24.73
N GLN A 395 -23.44 -16.65 24.45
CA GLN A 395 -22.58 -17.26 23.44
C GLN A 395 -22.90 -16.79 22.03
N GLU A 396 -24.19 -16.66 21.67
CA GLU A 396 -24.68 -16.15 20.39
C GLU A 396 -24.25 -14.68 20.19
N LYS A 397 -24.46 -13.83 21.20
CA LYS A 397 -24.00 -12.43 21.17
C LYS A 397 -22.47 -12.32 21.04
N ALA A 398 -21.71 -13.23 21.66
CA ALA A 398 -20.27 -13.27 21.47
C ALA A 398 -19.89 -13.59 20.01
N ILE A 399 -20.64 -14.48 19.34
CA ILE A 399 -20.43 -14.79 17.91
C ILE A 399 -20.74 -13.55 17.05
N GLU A 400 -21.85 -12.84 17.31
CA GLU A 400 -22.22 -11.62 16.59
C GLU A 400 -21.12 -10.54 16.66
N GLU A 401 -20.55 -10.32 17.85
CA GLU A 401 -19.44 -9.37 18.04
C GLU A 401 -18.17 -9.82 17.29
N LEU A 402 -17.84 -11.11 17.31
CA LEU A 402 -16.71 -11.67 16.56
C LEU A 402 -16.90 -11.57 15.04
N GLU A 403 -18.11 -11.80 14.54
CA GLU A 403 -18.41 -11.67 13.11
C GLU A 403 -18.34 -10.22 12.65
N THR A 404 -18.80 -9.29 13.48
CA THR A 404 -18.65 -7.86 13.24
C THR A 404 -17.16 -7.46 13.22
N ALA A 405 -16.38 -7.93 14.20
CA ALA A 405 -14.93 -7.71 14.22
C ALA A 405 -14.23 -8.29 12.98
N ARG A 406 -14.65 -9.47 12.53
CA ARG A 406 -14.15 -10.07 11.29
C ARG A 406 -14.45 -9.18 10.08
N ALA A 407 -15.69 -8.69 9.95
CA ALA A 407 -16.08 -7.83 8.83
C ALA A 407 -15.27 -6.51 8.81
N GLU A 408 -15.03 -5.90 9.97
CA GLU A 408 -14.20 -4.69 10.07
C GLU A 408 -12.73 -4.94 9.66
N LEU A 409 -12.14 -6.08 10.07
CA LEU A 409 -10.80 -6.47 9.62
C LEU A 409 -10.73 -6.77 8.12
N GLU A 410 -11.77 -7.35 7.53
CA GLU A 410 -11.87 -7.55 6.07
C GLU A 410 -11.92 -6.19 5.35
N GLU A 411 -12.61 -5.20 5.92
CA GLU A 411 -12.66 -3.82 5.42
C GLU A 411 -11.28 -3.13 5.49
N ILE A 412 -10.56 -3.26 6.61
CA ILE A 412 -9.20 -2.73 6.75
C ILE A 412 -8.29 -3.37 5.69
N LEU A 413 -8.36 -4.70 5.53
CA LEU A 413 -7.57 -5.40 4.53
C LEU A 413 -7.94 -4.98 3.09
N ARG A 414 -9.21 -4.62 2.84
CA ARG A 414 -9.64 -4.07 1.55
C ARG A 414 -9.02 -2.69 1.30
N GLN A 415 -9.14 -1.77 2.25
CA GLN A 415 -8.54 -0.43 2.15
C GLN A 415 -7.02 -0.49 1.91
N MET A 416 -6.32 -1.35 2.65
CA MET A 416 -4.86 -1.53 2.49
C MET A 416 -4.47 -2.11 1.12
N ARG A 417 -5.31 -2.98 0.54
CA ARG A 417 -5.10 -3.47 -0.83
C ARG A 417 -5.32 -2.36 -1.85
N GLU A 418 -6.36 -1.56 -1.70
CA GLU A 418 -6.65 -0.43 -2.59
C GLU A 418 -5.52 0.60 -2.58
N GLN A 419 -4.96 0.91 -1.40
CA GLN A 419 -3.79 1.80 -1.30
C GLN A 419 -2.54 1.24 -2.01
N GLU A 420 -2.33 -0.07 -1.97
CA GLU A 420 -1.21 -0.72 -2.65
C GLU A 420 -1.36 -0.63 -4.16
N VAL A 421 -2.56 -0.95 -4.67
CA VAL A 421 -2.86 -0.86 -6.11
C VAL A 421 -2.73 0.59 -6.58
N GLU A 422 -3.29 1.55 -5.86
CA GLU A 422 -3.20 2.98 -6.21
C GLU A 422 -1.73 3.44 -6.31
N ARG A 423 -0.90 3.08 -5.32
CA ARG A 423 0.54 3.39 -5.34
C ARG A 423 1.24 2.75 -6.54
N LEU A 424 0.97 1.47 -6.81
CA LEU A 424 1.56 0.75 -7.93
C LEU A 424 1.14 1.38 -9.26
N LEU A 425 -0.13 1.74 -9.42
CA LEU A 425 -0.65 2.40 -10.61
C LEU A 425 0.06 3.74 -10.86
N VAL A 426 0.25 4.56 -9.82
CA VAL A 426 0.97 5.85 -9.93
C VAL A 426 2.45 5.64 -10.30
N GLN A 427 3.12 4.69 -9.65
CA GLN A 427 4.52 4.37 -9.96
C GLN A 427 4.67 3.88 -11.41
N LEU A 428 3.78 2.98 -11.85
CA LEU A 428 3.79 2.42 -13.19
C LEU A 428 3.47 3.49 -14.25
N GLU A 429 2.42 4.29 -14.04
CA GLU A 429 2.04 5.37 -14.95
C GLU A 429 3.18 6.39 -15.12
N THR A 430 3.86 6.74 -14.03
CA THR A 430 5.00 7.67 -14.06
C THR A 430 6.13 7.14 -14.95
N ARG A 431 6.50 5.86 -14.78
CA ARG A 431 7.51 5.19 -15.61
C ARG A 431 7.09 5.09 -17.07
N LEU A 432 5.85 4.68 -17.33
CA LEU A 432 5.32 4.58 -18.70
C LEU A 432 5.30 5.94 -19.40
N ARG A 433 4.90 7.02 -18.72
CA ARG A 433 4.94 8.38 -19.27
C ARG A 433 6.37 8.85 -19.56
N ALA A 434 7.33 8.50 -18.70
CA ALA A 434 8.74 8.81 -18.94
C ALA A 434 9.28 8.09 -20.19
N MET A 435 9.02 6.79 -20.31
CA MET A 435 9.35 6.02 -21.51
C MET A 435 8.66 6.59 -22.75
N LEU A 436 7.37 6.93 -22.67
CA LEU A 436 6.62 7.49 -23.79
C LEU A 436 7.22 8.81 -24.29
N ARG A 437 7.62 9.69 -23.37
CA ARG A 437 8.31 10.95 -23.72
C ARG A 437 9.64 10.69 -24.41
N ALA A 438 10.44 9.74 -23.90
CA ALA A 438 11.71 9.36 -24.50
C ALA A 438 11.53 8.76 -25.91
N GLU A 439 10.58 7.84 -26.07
CA GLU A 439 10.28 7.20 -27.36
C GLU A 439 9.82 8.21 -28.43
N LYS A 440 8.96 9.17 -28.06
CA LYS A 440 8.56 10.25 -28.97
C LYS A 440 9.75 11.10 -29.42
N ALA A 441 10.70 11.36 -28.53
CA ALA A 441 11.93 12.08 -28.86
C ALA A 441 12.82 11.26 -29.81
N VAL A 442 13.00 9.96 -29.55
CA VAL A 442 13.77 9.07 -30.44
C VAL A 442 13.14 8.99 -31.83
N LEU A 443 11.81 8.85 -31.92
CA LEU A 443 11.09 8.80 -33.18
C LEU A 443 11.30 10.08 -34.00
N ALA A 444 11.06 11.25 -33.38
CA ALA A 444 11.23 12.54 -34.03
C ALA A 444 12.68 12.77 -34.50
N ALA A 445 13.66 12.35 -33.69
CA ALA A 445 15.06 12.43 -34.07
C ALA A 445 15.40 11.49 -35.23
N ALA A 446 14.93 10.24 -35.21
CA ALA A 446 15.14 9.28 -36.29
C ALA A 446 14.52 9.75 -37.62
N GLU A 447 13.33 10.36 -37.57
CA GLU A 447 12.70 10.99 -38.72
C GLU A 447 13.53 12.14 -39.29
N LYS A 448 14.08 12.99 -38.41
CA LYS A 448 14.95 14.09 -38.82
C LYS A 448 16.22 13.57 -39.50
N ILE A 449 16.90 12.58 -38.92
CA ILE A 449 18.10 11.97 -39.52
C ILE A 449 17.76 11.39 -40.90
N ALA A 450 16.61 10.72 -41.03
CA ALA A 450 16.17 10.12 -42.29
C ALA A 450 15.81 11.15 -43.37
N ALA A 451 15.34 12.34 -42.99
CA ALA A 451 14.91 13.39 -43.92
C ALA A 451 16.09 14.22 -44.49
N GLU A 452 17.21 14.29 -43.78
CA GLU A 452 18.34 15.11 -44.21
C GLU A 452 19.10 14.46 -45.41
N PRO A 453 19.85 15.23 -46.23
CA PRO A 453 20.71 14.68 -47.30
C PRO A 453 21.97 13.99 -46.75
N THR A 454 22.30 12.78 -47.22
CA THR A 454 23.42 11.98 -46.66
C THR A 454 24.82 12.49 -47.06
N ALA A 455 24.92 13.15 -48.21
CA ALA A 455 26.20 13.50 -48.82
C ALA A 455 27.07 14.38 -47.91
N GLY A 456 28.26 13.87 -47.56
CA GLY A 456 29.24 14.58 -46.73
C GLY A 456 28.99 14.56 -45.22
N ARG A 457 27.91 13.91 -44.74
CA ARG A 457 27.57 13.79 -43.30
C ARG A 457 27.31 12.35 -42.84
N GLU A 458 27.76 11.35 -43.59
CA GLU A 458 27.58 9.92 -43.28
C GLU A 458 28.04 9.60 -41.86
N ARG A 459 29.22 10.08 -41.47
CA ARG A 459 29.76 9.84 -40.14
C ARG A 459 28.97 10.50 -39.02
N GLU A 460 28.48 11.72 -39.24
CA GLU A 460 27.66 12.45 -38.28
C GLU A 460 26.32 11.73 -38.07
N ARG A 461 25.69 11.28 -39.17
CA ARG A 461 24.47 10.46 -39.11
C ARG A 461 24.65 9.15 -38.35
N GLU A 462 25.73 8.43 -38.62
CA GLU A 462 26.03 7.19 -37.91
C GLU A 462 26.16 7.43 -36.40
N LEU A 463 26.82 8.51 -36.00
CA LEU A 463 26.99 8.87 -34.60
C LEU A 463 25.67 9.27 -33.94
N GLU A 464 24.82 10.03 -34.63
CA GLU A 464 23.48 10.40 -34.15
C GLU A 464 22.57 9.17 -34.04
N ALA A 465 22.55 8.30 -35.05
CA ALA A 465 21.80 7.05 -35.01
C ALA A 465 22.29 6.13 -33.88
N ALA A 466 23.60 6.00 -33.70
CA ALA A 466 24.17 5.22 -32.59
C ALA A 466 23.82 5.82 -31.21
N ARG A 467 23.68 7.15 -31.10
CA ARG A 467 23.13 7.78 -29.89
C ARG A 467 21.68 7.37 -29.66
N LEU A 468 20.82 7.44 -30.67
CA LEU A 468 19.43 6.97 -30.55
C LEU A 468 19.33 5.49 -30.17
N GLY A 469 20.26 4.65 -30.66
CA GLY A 469 20.34 3.24 -30.26
C GLY A 469 20.65 3.04 -28.76
N ARG A 470 21.48 3.91 -28.17
CA ARG A 470 21.73 3.92 -26.72
C ARG A 470 20.49 4.37 -25.94
N GLU A 471 19.78 5.38 -26.43
CA GLU A 471 18.52 5.84 -25.83
C GLU A 471 17.47 4.71 -25.85
N GLN A 472 17.34 3.97 -26.95
CA GLN A 472 16.48 2.78 -27.05
C GLN A 472 16.88 1.66 -26.07
N THR A 473 18.18 1.44 -25.88
CA THR A 473 18.67 0.46 -24.90
C THR A 473 18.24 0.84 -23.48
N ALA A 474 18.31 2.13 -23.13
CA ALA A 474 17.85 2.64 -21.84
C ALA A 474 16.33 2.47 -21.66
N ILE A 475 15.53 2.73 -22.70
CA ILE A 475 14.08 2.53 -22.65
C ILE A 475 13.74 1.05 -22.48
N GLY A 476 14.42 0.15 -23.19
CA GLY A 476 14.26 -1.29 -23.01
C GLY A 476 14.58 -1.75 -21.58
N ALA A 477 15.62 -1.19 -20.95
CA ALA A 477 15.94 -1.46 -19.55
C ALA A 477 14.84 -0.96 -18.60
N GLU A 478 14.26 0.22 -18.85
CA GLU A 478 13.16 0.75 -18.04
C GLU A 478 11.88 -0.08 -18.20
N ALA A 479 11.59 -0.57 -19.42
CA ALA A 479 10.49 -1.50 -19.65
C ALA A 479 10.67 -2.82 -18.90
N ALA A 480 11.91 -3.32 -18.79
CA ALA A 480 12.22 -4.50 -17.99
C ALA A 480 12.00 -4.26 -16.48
N LYS A 481 12.35 -3.08 -15.96
CA LYS A 481 12.06 -2.70 -14.56
C LYS A 481 10.56 -2.53 -14.31
N ALA A 482 9.81 -1.95 -15.25
CA ALA A 482 8.36 -1.88 -15.15
C ALA A 482 7.73 -3.28 -15.16
N LEU A 483 8.26 -4.19 -15.99
CA LEU A 483 7.79 -5.57 -16.06
C LEU A 483 7.98 -6.32 -14.74
N THR A 484 9.10 -6.11 -14.03
CA THR A 484 9.30 -6.72 -12.71
C THR A 484 8.30 -6.23 -11.68
N LEU A 485 7.95 -4.94 -11.69
CA LEU A 485 6.94 -4.38 -10.76
C LEU A 485 5.56 -5.02 -10.94
N VAL A 486 5.14 -5.24 -12.18
CA VAL A 486 3.80 -5.78 -12.46
C VAL A 486 3.74 -7.30 -12.25
N ARG A 487 4.84 -8.02 -12.48
CA ARG A 487 4.90 -9.48 -12.23
C ARG A 487 4.85 -9.83 -10.75
N ASP A 488 5.44 -9.01 -9.90
CA ASP A 488 5.43 -9.22 -8.44
C ASP A 488 4.03 -9.04 -7.83
N ASP A 489 3.14 -8.32 -8.51
CA ASP A 489 1.75 -8.10 -8.10
C ASP A 489 0.80 -9.23 -8.58
N GLY A 490 1.15 -9.92 -9.67
CA GLY A 490 0.45 -11.11 -10.15
C GLY A 490 -1.00 -10.89 -10.56
N SER A 491 -1.56 -9.67 -10.58
CA SER A 491 -3.00 -9.44 -10.78
C SER A 491 -3.40 -8.94 -12.18
N ALA A 492 -2.42 -8.71 -13.08
CA ALA A 492 -2.65 -8.24 -14.45
C ALA A 492 -1.98 -9.14 -15.48
N VAL A 493 -2.70 -9.49 -16.55
CA VAL A 493 -2.21 -10.42 -17.58
C VAL A 493 -1.75 -9.67 -18.84
N ALA A 494 -2.48 -8.63 -19.23
CA ALA A 494 -2.22 -7.92 -20.50
C ALA A 494 -1.06 -6.91 -20.41
N ILE A 495 -0.86 -6.26 -19.25
CA ILE A 495 0.22 -5.28 -19.05
C ILE A 495 1.61 -5.92 -19.14
N PRO A 496 1.90 -7.05 -18.44
CA PRO A 496 3.20 -7.71 -18.55
C PRO A 496 3.56 -8.09 -19.98
N GLU A 497 2.61 -8.62 -20.75
CA GLU A 497 2.84 -8.96 -22.15
C GLU A 497 3.15 -7.72 -23.00
N ALA A 498 2.42 -6.62 -22.80
CA ALA A 498 2.67 -5.38 -23.53
C ALA A 498 4.04 -4.77 -23.19
N LEU A 499 4.46 -4.80 -21.92
CA LEU A 499 5.79 -4.35 -21.47
C LEU A 499 6.90 -5.24 -22.02
N GLU A 500 6.69 -6.55 -22.08
CA GLU A 500 7.65 -7.47 -22.68
C GLU A 500 7.85 -7.19 -24.18
N GLN A 501 6.77 -6.90 -24.92
CA GLN A 501 6.85 -6.51 -26.32
C GLN A 501 7.59 -5.18 -26.51
N VAL A 502 7.33 -4.18 -25.66
CA VAL A 502 8.05 -2.89 -25.67
C VAL A 502 9.55 -3.11 -25.49
N ARG A 503 9.96 -3.92 -24.49
CA ARG A 503 11.37 -4.24 -24.25
C ARG A 503 12.04 -4.89 -25.47
N ASP A 504 11.39 -5.89 -26.05
CA ASP A 504 11.93 -6.64 -27.19
C ASP A 504 12.03 -5.77 -28.45
N ASP A 505 11.03 -4.93 -28.69
CA ASP A 505 11.00 -3.97 -29.80
C ASP A 505 12.06 -2.87 -29.62
N ALA A 506 12.23 -2.34 -28.41
CA ALA A 506 13.27 -1.35 -28.12
C ALA A 506 14.67 -1.94 -28.33
N THR A 507 14.88 -3.21 -27.94
CA THR A 507 16.14 -3.93 -28.20
C THR A 507 16.41 -4.09 -29.70
N GLN A 508 15.37 -4.40 -30.48
CA GLN A 508 15.48 -4.51 -31.93
C GLN A 508 15.78 -3.16 -32.58
N ALA A 509 15.08 -2.09 -32.17
CA ALA A 509 15.32 -0.73 -32.65
C ALA A 509 16.74 -0.26 -32.30
N ALA A 510 17.20 -0.52 -31.08
CA ALA A 510 18.56 -0.22 -30.62
C ALA A 510 19.63 -0.85 -31.53
N ALA A 511 19.49 -2.14 -31.85
CA ALA A 511 20.43 -2.85 -32.71
C ALA A 511 20.47 -2.28 -34.15
N ARG A 512 19.33 -1.84 -34.68
CA ARG A 512 19.26 -1.23 -36.03
C ARG A 512 19.86 0.18 -36.04
N LEU A 513 19.47 1.01 -35.08
CA LEU A 513 19.99 2.37 -34.92
C LEU A 513 21.50 2.39 -34.66
N GLY A 514 22.02 1.43 -33.88
CA GLY A 514 23.45 1.25 -33.66
C GLY A 514 24.25 0.95 -34.92
N ARG A 515 23.61 0.42 -35.97
CA ARG A 515 24.19 0.20 -37.31
C ARG A 515 23.95 1.36 -38.28
N GLY A 516 23.40 2.48 -37.82
CA GLY A 516 23.03 3.61 -38.67
C GLY A 516 21.71 3.45 -39.43
N ASP A 517 20.96 2.36 -39.21
CA ASP A 517 19.69 2.12 -39.91
C ASP A 517 18.53 2.92 -39.28
N VAL A 518 18.26 4.09 -39.85
CA VAL A 518 17.09 4.93 -39.56
C VAL A 518 15.94 4.74 -40.57
N GLY A 519 15.94 3.62 -41.29
CA GLY A 519 14.98 3.31 -42.34
C GLY A 519 13.53 3.21 -41.85
N GLY A 520 12.60 3.05 -42.80
CA GLY A 520 11.16 2.95 -42.52
C GLY A 520 10.81 1.82 -41.54
N THR A 521 11.53 0.70 -41.60
CA THR A 521 11.35 -0.43 -40.68
C THR A 521 11.74 -0.05 -39.25
N THR A 522 12.89 0.59 -39.04
CA THR A 522 13.34 1.03 -37.71
C THR A 522 12.35 2.04 -37.11
N ARG A 523 11.97 3.07 -37.88
CA ARG A 523 10.99 4.07 -37.43
C ARG A 523 9.62 3.47 -37.16
N GLY A 524 9.21 2.47 -37.95
CA GLY A 524 7.98 1.71 -37.72
C GLY A 524 7.99 0.94 -36.40
N ILE A 525 9.12 0.34 -36.00
CA ILE A 525 9.26 -0.32 -34.70
C ILE A 525 9.10 0.71 -33.57
N VAL A 526 9.84 1.83 -33.64
CA VAL A 526 9.77 2.90 -32.63
C VAL A 526 8.35 3.48 -32.52
N GLN A 527 7.67 3.69 -33.66
CA GLN A 527 6.28 4.14 -33.68
C GLN A 527 5.32 3.13 -33.02
N ASP A 528 5.52 1.83 -33.26
CA ASP A 528 4.71 0.79 -32.63
C ASP A 528 4.91 0.78 -31.09
N ILE A 529 6.14 1.04 -30.60
CA ILE A 529 6.44 1.20 -29.16
C ILE A 529 5.69 2.41 -28.60
N VAL A 530 5.76 3.57 -29.26
CA VAL A 530 5.03 4.79 -28.86
C VAL A 530 3.55 4.49 -28.69
N SER A 531 2.92 3.87 -29.68
CA SER A 531 1.48 3.55 -29.62
C SER A 531 1.16 2.56 -28.50
N SER A 532 2.03 1.58 -28.23
CA SER A 532 1.86 0.66 -27.09
C SER A 532 1.92 1.37 -25.74
N LEU A 533 2.87 2.28 -25.56
CA LEU A 533 2.99 3.06 -24.34
C LEU A 533 1.81 4.02 -24.15
N GLU A 534 1.30 4.64 -25.22
CA GLU A 534 0.10 5.50 -25.15
C GLU A 534 -1.15 4.74 -24.68
N GLU A 535 -1.35 3.54 -25.20
CA GLU A 535 -2.49 2.69 -24.81
C GLU A 535 -2.38 2.21 -23.36
N MET A 536 -1.19 1.82 -22.91
CA MET A 536 -0.97 1.42 -21.52
C MET A 536 -1.18 2.60 -20.57
N VAL A 537 -0.66 3.80 -20.89
CA VAL A 537 -0.91 5.01 -20.09
C VAL A 537 -2.41 5.31 -20.03
N ALA A 538 -3.12 5.24 -21.15
CA ALA A 538 -4.57 5.46 -21.18
C ALA A 538 -5.35 4.42 -20.36
N ALA A 539 -4.90 3.16 -20.33
CA ALA A 539 -5.49 2.11 -19.50
C ALA A 539 -5.27 2.37 -18.01
N LEU A 540 -4.05 2.75 -17.60
CA LEU A 540 -3.75 3.07 -16.20
C LEU A 540 -4.46 4.33 -15.71
N GLU A 541 -4.54 5.39 -16.53
CA GLU A 541 -5.33 6.59 -16.20
C GLU A 541 -6.80 6.26 -15.97
N LYS A 542 -7.35 5.32 -16.74
CA LYS A 542 -8.72 4.86 -16.55
C LYS A 542 -8.87 4.08 -15.24
N ALA A 543 -7.95 3.16 -14.96
CA ALA A 543 -7.94 2.38 -13.72
C ALA A 543 -7.88 3.29 -12.48
N GLN A 544 -6.96 4.27 -12.45
CA GLN A 544 -6.87 5.25 -11.37
C GLN A 544 -8.16 6.05 -11.15
N ARG A 545 -8.84 6.47 -12.24
CA ARG A 545 -10.11 7.20 -12.13
C ARG A 545 -11.24 6.34 -11.58
N GLU A 546 -11.24 5.05 -11.91
CA GLU A 546 -12.24 4.10 -11.41
C GLU A 546 -12.02 3.79 -9.93
N GLU A 547 -10.78 3.63 -9.49
CA GLU A 547 -10.44 3.50 -8.07
C GLU A 547 -10.86 4.72 -7.25
N GLN A 548 -10.56 5.93 -7.74
CA GLN A 548 -10.97 7.18 -7.07
C GLN A 548 -12.49 7.33 -6.99
N GLN A 549 -13.23 6.79 -7.96
CA GLN A 549 -14.70 6.78 -7.95
C GLN A 549 -15.24 5.73 -6.97
N GLN A 550 -14.61 4.57 -6.86
CA GLN A 550 -14.97 3.54 -5.88
C GLN A 550 -14.72 4.03 -4.44
N GLN A 551 -13.61 4.74 -4.19
CA GLN A 551 -13.32 5.36 -2.89
C GLN A 551 -14.38 6.41 -2.48
N LYS A 552 -14.93 7.17 -3.44
CA LYS A 552 -15.97 8.19 -3.18
C LYS A 552 -17.40 7.63 -3.16
N GLY A 553 -17.60 6.40 -3.60
CA GLY A 553 -18.92 5.79 -3.82
C GLY A 553 -19.36 4.76 -2.79
N SER A 554 -18.68 4.63 -1.64
CA SER A 554 -18.98 3.59 -0.64
C SER A 554 -20.27 3.89 0.17
N ALA A 555 -21.41 3.74 -0.50
CA ALA A 555 -22.72 3.53 0.10
C ALA A 555 -23.55 2.64 -0.85
N GLY A 556 -23.15 1.38 -0.96
CA GLY A 556 -23.98 0.32 -1.54
C GLY A 556 -23.56 -0.17 -2.93
N GLY A 557 -22.98 -1.37 -2.98
CA GLY A 557 -22.88 -2.11 -4.24
C GLY A 557 -21.91 -3.29 -4.23
N ARG A 558 -22.49 -4.50 -4.10
CA ARG A 558 -21.93 -5.86 -4.24
C ARG A 558 -20.75 -6.24 -3.30
N PRO A 559 -20.83 -7.39 -2.61
CA PRO A 559 -19.65 -7.95 -1.94
C PRO A 559 -18.61 -8.25 -3.02
N ALA A 560 -17.46 -7.59 -2.94
CA ALA A 560 -16.30 -7.98 -3.73
C ALA A 560 -15.89 -9.39 -3.29
N GLU A 561 -15.62 -10.27 -4.26
CA GLU A 561 -15.10 -11.60 -3.94
C GLU A 561 -13.79 -11.44 -3.14
N PRO A 562 -13.54 -12.32 -2.16
CA PRO A 562 -12.28 -12.36 -1.42
C PRO A 562 -11.16 -12.85 -2.35
N GLY A 563 -10.67 -11.97 -3.21
CA GLY A 563 -9.56 -12.17 -4.13
C GLY A 563 -8.72 -10.90 -4.25
N GLU A 564 -7.54 -11.01 -4.86
CA GLU A 564 -6.73 -9.85 -5.22
C GLU A 564 -7.45 -9.04 -6.31
N GLN A 565 -7.57 -7.73 -6.10
CA GLN A 565 -8.19 -6.86 -7.09
C GLN A 565 -7.22 -6.73 -8.28
N PRO A 566 -7.68 -6.93 -9.52
CA PRO A 566 -6.80 -6.77 -10.68
C PRO A 566 -6.40 -5.30 -10.85
N LEU A 567 -5.14 -5.03 -11.21
CA LEU A 567 -4.64 -3.66 -11.47
C LEU A 567 -5.50 -2.89 -12.47
N VAL A 568 -6.11 -3.60 -13.41
CA VAL A 568 -6.92 -3.04 -14.48
C VAL A 568 -8.18 -3.88 -14.67
N ASP A 569 -9.30 -3.22 -14.97
CA ASP A 569 -10.55 -3.92 -15.22
C ASP A 569 -10.46 -4.87 -16.44
N LYS A 570 -11.25 -5.95 -16.42
CA LYS A 570 -11.26 -6.97 -17.50
C LYS A 570 -11.55 -6.40 -18.89
N LEU A 571 -12.37 -5.35 -19.00
CA LEU A 571 -12.68 -4.72 -20.29
C LEU A 571 -11.46 -3.97 -20.84
N SER A 572 -10.69 -3.33 -19.98
CA SER A 572 -9.44 -2.66 -20.30
C SER A 572 -8.34 -3.66 -20.65
N GLU A 573 -8.24 -4.80 -19.94
CA GLU A 573 -7.36 -5.90 -20.36
C GLU A 573 -7.73 -6.45 -21.76
N LEU A 574 -9.01 -6.68 -22.03
CA LEU A 574 -9.47 -7.12 -23.35
C LEU A 574 -9.17 -6.09 -24.46
N LYS A 575 -9.28 -4.79 -24.16
CA LYS A 575 -8.89 -3.72 -25.10
C LYS A 575 -7.39 -3.75 -25.38
N MET A 576 -6.56 -4.02 -24.37
CA MET A 576 -5.12 -4.19 -24.53
C MET A 576 -4.78 -5.42 -25.39
N ILE A 577 -5.42 -6.57 -25.14
CA ILE A 577 -5.30 -7.77 -25.97
C ILE A 577 -5.70 -7.48 -27.42
N ARG A 578 -6.82 -6.77 -27.63
CA ARG A 578 -7.24 -6.34 -28.97
C ARG A 578 -6.18 -5.49 -29.65
N SER A 579 -5.54 -4.58 -28.94
CA SER A 579 -4.47 -3.76 -29.52
C SER A 579 -3.24 -4.59 -29.88
N LEU A 580 -2.79 -5.46 -28.96
CA LEU A 580 -1.68 -6.39 -29.22
C LEU A 580 -1.94 -7.20 -30.50
N GLN A 581 -3.17 -7.68 -30.67
CA GLN A 581 -3.59 -8.40 -31.87
C GLN A 581 -3.58 -7.53 -33.14
N MET A 582 -4.05 -6.29 -33.06
CA MET A 582 -4.03 -5.34 -34.18
C MET A 582 -2.59 -4.99 -34.61
N ARG A 583 -1.65 -4.90 -33.66
CA ARG A 583 -0.22 -4.73 -33.95
C ARG A 583 0.37 -5.93 -34.67
N VAL A 584 0.11 -7.15 -34.18
CA VAL A 584 0.52 -8.38 -34.87
C VAL A 584 -0.02 -8.38 -36.29
N ASN A 585 -1.31 -8.10 -36.48
CA ASN A 585 -1.92 -8.03 -37.81
C ASN A 585 -1.27 -6.98 -38.72
N THR A 586 -0.97 -5.79 -38.20
CA THR A 586 -0.33 -4.70 -38.95
C THR A 586 1.09 -5.09 -39.39
N ARG A 587 1.88 -5.72 -38.51
CA ARG A 587 3.22 -6.21 -38.84
C ARG A 587 3.19 -7.36 -39.84
N THR A 588 2.24 -8.29 -39.70
CA THR A 588 2.02 -9.36 -40.68
C THR A 588 1.72 -8.79 -42.07
N ARG A 589 0.87 -7.76 -42.16
CA ARG A 589 0.60 -7.07 -43.44
C ARG A 589 1.83 -6.37 -44.01
N ARG A 590 2.63 -5.71 -43.18
CA ARG A 590 3.90 -5.09 -43.62
C ARG A 590 4.86 -6.14 -44.17
N PHE A 591 5.01 -7.29 -43.51
CA PHE A 591 5.85 -8.38 -44.03
C PHE A 591 5.29 -9.02 -45.30
N ALA A 592 3.97 -9.13 -45.42
CA ALA A 592 3.31 -9.57 -46.65
C ALA A 592 3.57 -8.64 -47.85
N GLN A 593 3.79 -7.34 -47.62
CA GLN A 593 4.15 -6.40 -48.68
C GLN A 593 5.63 -6.49 -49.10
N VAL A 594 6.49 -6.97 -48.20
CA VAL A 594 7.92 -7.18 -48.46
C VAL A 594 8.16 -8.53 -49.15
N LEU A 595 7.26 -9.51 -48.94
CA LEU A 595 7.19 -10.71 -49.75
C LEU A 595 6.91 -10.31 -51.22
N GLY A 596 7.71 -10.84 -52.15
CA GLY A 596 7.49 -10.60 -53.57
C GLY A 596 6.08 -11.00 -54.02
N GLU A 597 5.55 -10.38 -55.07
CA GLU A 597 4.21 -10.70 -55.58
C GLU A 597 4.06 -12.20 -55.86
N GLY A 598 3.12 -12.85 -55.17
CA GLY A 598 2.85 -14.28 -55.30
C GLY A 598 3.70 -15.21 -54.40
N ALA A 599 4.61 -14.67 -53.59
CA ALA A 599 5.36 -15.45 -52.62
C ALA A 599 4.53 -15.70 -51.35
N GLU A 600 4.24 -16.97 -51.04
CA GLU A 600 3.52 -17.37 -49.82
C GLU A 600 4.45 -17.59 -48.61
N GLN A 601 5.76 -17.72 -48.84
CA GLN A 601 6.75 -18.04 -47.81
C GLN A 601 7.95 -17.08 -47.84
N ALA A 602 8.44 -16.72 -46.65
CA ALA A 602 9.67 -15.97 -46.49
C ALA A 602 10.88 -16.88 -46.71
N GLU A 603 11.76 -16.52 -47.64
CA GLU A 603 13.02 -17.25 -47.87
C GLU A 603 14.21 -16.53 -47.23
N GLU A 604 14.11 -15.23 -47.00
CA GLU A 604 15.16 -14.44 -46.32
C GLU A 604 15.24 -14.77 -44.82
N PRO A 605 16.44 -15.03 -44.28
CA PRO A 605 16.62 -15.39 -42.88
C PRO A 605 16.13 -14.30 -41.91
N GLU A 606 16.33 -13.02 -42.24
CA GLU A 606 15.85 -11.91 -41.41
C GLU A 606 14.31 -11.84 -41.35
N LEU A 607 13.65 -12.11 -42.47
CA LEU A 607 12.18 -12.13 -42.57
C LEU A 607 11.59 -13.36 -41.88
N LEU A 608 12.24 -14.52 -42.01
CA LEU A 608 11.88 -15.75 -41.29
C LEU A 608 11.92 -15.56 -39.77
N ASP A 609 12.98 -14.94 -39.25
CA ASP A 609 13.08 -14.65 -37.82
C ASP A 609 12.03 -13.63 -37.37
N ALA A 610 11.68 -12.67 -38.23
CA ALA A 610 10.61 -11.72 -37.94
C ALA A 610 9.21 -12.40 -37.89
N VAL A 611 8.94 -13.35 -38.78
CA VAL A 611 7.70 -14.15 -38.78
C VAL A 611 7.63 -15.08 -37.57
N ARG A 612 8.75 -15.70 -37.17
CA ARG A 612 8.83 -16.50 -35.93
C ARG A 612 8.47 -15.66 -34.70
N ARG A 613 9.05 -14.46 -34.57
CA ARG A 613 8.70 -13.53 -33.48
C ARG A 613 7.22 -13.14 -33.47
N LEU A 614 6.60 -12.91 -34.64
CA LEU A 614 5.15 -12.67 -34.70
C LEU A 614 4.33 -13.88 -34.27
N SER A 615 4.77 -15.08 -34.64
CA SER A 615 4.12 -16.33 -34.21
C SER A 615 4.21 -16.52 -32.70
N ASP A 616 5.36 -16.24 -32.10
CA ASP A 616 5.55 -16.30 -30.65
C ASP A 616 4.69 -15.26 -29.93
N ARG A 617 4.61 -14.03 -30.45
CA ARG A 617 3.69 -13.00 -29.92
C ARG A 617 2.24 -13.42 -30.00
N GLN A 618 1.82 -14.01 -31.12
CA GLN A 618 0.44 -14.49 -31.27
C GLN A 618 0.10 -15.56 -30.22
N ARG A 619 1.04 -16.48 -29.94
CA ARG A 619 0.87 -17.51 -28.90
C ARG A 619 0.81 -16.89 -27.50
N LYS A 620 1.61 -15.86 -27.21
CA LYS A 620 1.56 -15.17 -25.91
C LYS A 620 0.23 -14.42 -25.74
N ILE A 621 -0.24 -13.73 -26.78
CA ILE A 621 -1.55 -13.06 -26.77
C ILE A 621 -2.69 -14.07 -26.56
N GLU A 622 -2.62 -15.25 -27.20
CA GLU A 622 -3.58 -16.34 -27.01
C GLU A 622 -3.60 -16.83 -25.56
N ARG A 623 -2.42 -17.07 -24.96
CA ARG A 623 -2.31 -17.46 -23.54
C ARG A 623 -2.87 -16.38 -22.63
N ALA A 624 -2.45 -15.14 -22.81
CA ALA A 624 -2.95 -14.01 -22.04
C ALA A 624 -4.49 -13.88 -22.12
N ALA A 625 -5.06 -14.08 -23.31
CA ALA A 625 -6.51 -14.09 -23.47
C ALA A 625 -7.19 -15.27 -22.74
N HIS A 626 -6.55 -16.46 -22.73
CA HIS A 626 -7.03 -17.62 -21.99
C HIS A 626 -6.96 -17.41 -20.47
N ASP A 627 -5.88 -16.84 -19.98
CA ASP A 627 -5.62 -16.58 -18.57
C ASP A 627 -6.64 -15.57 -18.00
N ILE A 628 -6.95 -14.51 -18.74
CA ILE A 628 -8.00 -13.53 -18.40
C ILE A 628 -9.37 -14.20 -18.25
N VAL A 629 -9.69 -15.18 -19.12
CA VAL A 629 -10.98 -15.88 -19.12
C VAL A 629 -11.06 -16.92 -18.01
N THR A 630 -9.97 -17.63 -17.74
CA THR A 630 -9.90 -18.68 -16.74
C THR A 630 -9.65 -18.16 -15.32
N GLY A 631 -9.24 -16.90 -15.17
CA GLY A 631 -8.92 -16.29 -13.89
C GLY A 631 -7.63 -16.83 -13.27
N LEU A 632 -6.79 -17.49 -14.08
CA LEU A 632 -5.44 -17.87 -13.69
C LEU A 632 -4.56 -16.64 -13.87
N THR A 633 -4.20 -16.02 -12.76
CA THR A 633 -3.07 -15.12 -12.71
C THR A 633 -1.95 -15.86 -11.96
N GLU A 634 -0.76 -15.95 -12.58
CA GLU A 634 0.35 -16.84 -12.15
C GLU A 634 0.84 -16.58 -10.71
#